data_AF-A0A9W8WSP4-F1
#
_entry.id   AF-A0A9W8WSP4-F1
#
_cell.length_a   1.000
_cell.length_b   1.000
_cell.length_c   1.000
_cell.angle_alpha   90.00
_cell.angle_beta   90.00
_cell.angle_gamma   90.00
#
_symmetry.space_group_name_H-M   'P 1'
#
loop_
_entity.id
_entity.type
_entity.pdbx_description
1 polymer ?
#
loop_
_entity_poly.entity_id
_entity_poly.type
_entity_poly.pdbx_seq_one_letter_code
_entity_poly.pdbx_strand_id
1 'polypeptide(L)'
;MQSVDSLDLPTYRRDREAWRRIERERADAKDKSDSVWWFFLLPVTIARIALVVPIFFYWQYIHAHDAVLASDEHLPQKFASPIRSTEHFAALWSIVLFCWNAAILVPCLFTILPPFNLPVAVMDTLLAACVAKILNQQEAYIPPYEFRCHDLRGRDQPWSGDNGYFMYAAERAGSPNDEEHFCKLVSREWQYGVAIVVFYFLIAFFEWLAFLIMASSFRYLVEPQRRNLVNVFKSVCLIPSLAVTIIKGILYDTHKWIYRTWCPTAAKRRVRAGRRLAVKAGMAVEQKTEAELRAWASRSRQRYIDTEPKDPVPPLARFLCNYDALVLLVQQLHYMDVLMLARTCKSVRDVVLPSHDFDRRLTVPKNAAGYV
;
A
#
# COMPACT_ATOMS: atom_id res chain seq x y z
N MET A 1 70.12 17.46 -13.03
CA MET A 1 69.78 18.16 -11.78
C MET A 1 68.86 19.32 -12.14
N GLN A 2 67.55 19.06 -12.17
CA GLN A 2 66.52 20.09 -12.33
C GLN A 2 66.04 20.47 -10.93
N SER A 3 66.02 21.77 -10.67
CA SER A 3 65.50 22.36 -9.44
C SER A 3 64.04 21.94 -9.27
N VAL A 4 63.77 21.26 -8.15
CA VAL A 4 62.41 21.02 -7.68
C VAL A 4 61.84 22.38 -7.31
N ASP A 5 61.03 22.91 -8.22
CA ASP A 5 60.25 24.12 -7.99
C ASP A 5 59.47 23.96 -6.69
N SER A 6 59.67 24.93 -5.82
CA SER A 6 58.91 25.16 -4.61
C SER A 6 57.42 25.17 -4.95
N LEU A 7 56.74 24.08 -4.61
CA LEU A 7 55.28 24.00 -4.64
C LEU A 7 54.75 25.12 -3.72
N ASP A 8 54.11 26.10 -4.34
CA ASP A 8 53.35 27.15 -3.69
C ASP A 8 52.26 26.53 -2.79
N LEU A 9 52.57 26.43 -1.50
CA LEU A 9 51.67 26.05 -0.41
C LEU A 9 50.74 27.16 0.17
N PRO A 10 50.64 28.43 -0.31
CA PRO A 10 49.79 29.42 0.35
C PRO A 10 48.30 29.32 0.00
N THR A 11 47.88 28.56 -1.02
CA THR A 11 46.45 28.39 -1.38
C THR A 11 45.70 27.47 -0.42
N TYR A 12 46.32 26.37 0.01
CA TYR A 12 45.67 25.36 0.86
C TYR A 12 45.30 25.88 2.27
N ARG A 13 46.06 26.84 2.81
CA ARG A 13 45.77 27.41 4.15
C ARG A 13 44.59 28.38 4.12
N ARG A 14 44.45 29.15 3.04
CA ARG A 14 43.31 30.06 2.80
C ARG A 14 42.01 29.28 2.62
N ASP A 15 42.09 28.11 1.99
CA ASP A 15 40.96 27.20 1.83
C ASP A 15 40.48 26.60 3.15
N ARG A 16 41.37 26.34 4.11
CA ARG A 16 40.97 25.72 5.39
C ARG A 16 40.13 26.66 6.27
N GLU A 17 40.39 27.97 6.23
CA GLU A 17 39.58 28.96 6.97
C GLU A 17 38.25 29.24 6.28
N ALA A 18 38.25 29.35 4.95
CA ALA A 18 37.03 29.48 4.15
C ALA A 18 36.11 28.27 4.37
N TRP A 19 36.67 27.06 4.36
CA TRP A 19 35.93 25.82 4.61
C TRP A 19 35.34 25.77 6.03
N ARG A 20 36.12 26.13 7.07
CA ARG A 20 35.60 26.23 8.45
C ARG A 20 34.52 27.31 8.62
N ARG A 21 34.51 28.36 7.79
CA ARG A 21 33.44 29.37 7.81
C ARG A 21 32.16 28.79 7.21
N ILE A 22 32.26 28.13 6.06
CA ILE A 22 31.13 27.45 5.41
C ILE A 22 30.54 26.37 6.32
N GLU A 23 31.37 25.60 7.03
CA GLU A 23 30.89 24.55 7.92
C GLU A 23 30.18 25.09 9.16
N ARG A 24 30.66 26.21 9.72
CA ARG A 24 29.96 26.93 10.79
C ARG A 24 28.63 27.51 10.31
N GLU A 25 28.61 28.16 9.15
CA GLU A 25 27.37 28.67 8.54
C GLU A 25 26.35 27.53 8.28
N ARG A 26 26.82 26.34 7.89
CA ARG A 26 25.96 25.15 7.73
C ARG A 26 25.43 24.62 9.06
N ALA A 27 26.26 24.59 10.11
CA ALA A 27 25.83 24.16 11.44
C ALA A 27 24.79 25.12 12.02
N ASP A 28 25.04 26.43 11.92
CA ASP A 28 24.11 27.48 12.36
C ASP A 28 22.80 27.45 11.56
N ALA A 29 22.88 27.22 10.25
CA ALA A 29 21.69 27.06 9.40
C ALA A 29 20.88 25.80 9.76
N LYS A 30 21.55 24.71 10.16
CA LYS A 30 20.89 23.48 10.60
C LYS A 30 20.17 23.69 11.93
N ASP A 31 20.81 24.31 12.90
CA ASP A 31 20.20 24.56 14.22
C ASP A 31 19.01 25.55 14.13
N LYS A 32 19.15 26.59 13.30
CA LYS A 32 18.02 27.47 12.96
C LYS A 32 16.92 26.73 12.22
N SER A 33 17.26 25.84 11.30
CA SER A 33 16.28 25.00 10.59
C SER A 33 15.48 24.15 11.57
N ASP A 34 16.14 23.47 12.51
CA ASP A 34 15.49 22.56 13.45
C ASP A 34 14.56 23.31 14.43
N SER A 35 14.96 24.48 14.91
CA SER A 35 14.12 25.31 15.79
C SER A 35 12.92 25.93 15.05
N VAL A 36 13.14 26.48 13.86
CA VAL A 36 12.09 26.99 12.97
C VAL A 36 11.11 25.87 12.59
N TRP A 37 11.62 24.66 12.35
CA TRP A 37 10.83 23.48 12.01
C TRP A 37 9.79 23.18 13.09
N TRP A 38 10.21 23.06 14.36
CA TRP A 38 9.29 22.79 15.46
C TRP A 38 8.26 23.92 15.67
N PHE A 39 8.68 25.17 15.52
CA PHE A 39 7.80 26.31 15.77
C PHE A 39 6.65 26.43 14.75
N PHE A 40 6.91 26.12 13.48
CA PHE A 40 5.90 26.28 12.41
C PHE A 40 5.17 24.98 12.05
N LEU A 41 5.85 23.83 12.06
CA LEU A 41 5.21 22.57 11.67
C LEU A 41 4.31 22.00 12.76
N LEU A 42 4.63 22.21 14.04
CA LEU A 42 3.79 21.71 15.11
C LEU A 42 2.38 22.35 15.05
N PRO A 43 2.22 23.69 14.95
CA PRO A 43 0.91 24.30 14.74
C PRO A 43 0.20 23.83 13.46
N VAL A 44 0.92 23.73 12.33
CA VAL A 44 0.36 23.24 11.06
C VAL A 44 -0.18 21.82 11.21
N THR A 45 0.59 20.94 11.85
CA THR A 45 0.21 19.54 12.10
C THR A 45 -1.02 19.46 12.99
N ILE A 46 -1.02 20.20 14.11
CA ILE A 46 -2.16 20.23 15.04
C ILE A 46 -3.40 20.75 14.31
N ALA A 47 -3.27 21.82 13.51
CA ALA A 47 -4.37 22.36 12.72
C ALA A 47 -4.91 21.34 11.71
N ARG A 48 -4.04 20.60 10.99
CA ARG A 48 -4.45 19.54 10.06
C ARG A 48 -5.19 18.39 10.74
N ILE A 49 -4.74 17.97 11.92
CA ILE A 49 -5.43 16.95 12.73
C ILE A 49 -6.80 17.46 13.17
N ALA A 50 -6.86 18.69 13.67
CA ALA A 50 -8.12 19.32 14.07
C ALA A 50 -9.10 19.44 12.88
N LEU A 51 -8.59 19.67 11.67
CA LEU A 51 -9.35 19.79 10.41
C LEU A 51 -10.03 18.49 9.98
N VAL A 52 -9.57 17.33 10.44
CA VAL A 52 -10.17 16.03 10.08
C VAL A 52 -11.64 15.98 10.50
N VAL A 53 -11.95 16.50 11.69
CA VAL A 53 -13.32 16.49 12.25
C VAL A 53 -14.29 17.33 11.40
N PRO A 54 -14.06 18.64 11.16
CA PRO A 54 -14.98 19.43 10.35
C PRO A 54 -15.02 18.97 8.89
N ILE A 55 -13.93 18.49 8.27
CA ILE A 55 -13.99 17.90 6.93
C ILE A 55 -14.94 16.70 6.91
N PHE A 56 -14.81 15.79 7.89
CA PHE A 56 -15.63 14.58 7.92
C PHE A 56 -17.13 14.91 8.03
N PHE A 57 -17.50 15.82 8.95
CA PHE A 57 -18.89 16.25 9.07
C PHE A 57 -19.38 17.00 7.84
N TYR A 58 -18.58 17.93 7.31
CA TYR A 58 -18.91 18.67 6.08
C TYR A 58 -19.17 17.70 4.91
N TRP A 59 -18.27 16.73 4.70
CA TRP A 59 -18.40 15.67 3.71
C TRP A 59 -19.69 14.85 3.88
N GLN A 60 -20.02 14.45 5.11
CA GLN A 60 -21.23 13.69 5.37
C GLN A 60 -22.51 14.49 5.06
N TYR A 61 -22.59 15.75 5.50
CA TYR A 61 -23.76 16.59 5.28
C TYR A 61 -23.95 16.94 3.80
N ILE A 62 -22.89 17.39 3.12
CA ILE A 62 -22.99 17.81 1.72
C ILE A 62 -23.39 16.67 0.79
N HIS A 63 -22.91 15.44 1.04
CA HIS A 63 -23.32 14.28 0.24
C HIS A 63 -24.77 13.88 0.47
N ALA A 64 -25.27 14.03 1.69
CA ALA A 64 -26.69 13.80 1.98
C ALA A 64 -27.56 14.84 1.24
N HIS A 65 -27.15 16.11 1.25
CA HIS A 65 -27.87 17.18 0.55
C HIS A 65 -27.79 17.02 -0.98
N ASP A 66 -26.61 16.77 -1.55
CA ASP A 66 -26.45 16.51 -2.99
C ASP A 66 -27.30 15.33 -3.46
N ALA A 67 -27.40 14.25 -2.66
CA ALA A 67 -28.25 13.10 -2.98
C ALA A 67 -29.75 13.45 -3.00
N VAL A 68 -30.22 14.28 -2.05
CA VAL A 68 -31.62 14.76 -2.03
C VAL A 68 -31.90 15.60 -3.27
N LEU A 69 -30.98 16.51 -3.64
CA LEU A 69 -31.13 17.41 -4.79
C LEU A 69 -30.97 16.70 -6.14
N ALA A 70 -30.11 15.69 -6.23
CA ALA A 70 -29.89 14.91 -7.44
C ALA A 70 -31.07 13.99 -7.78
N SER A 71 -31.90 13.67 -6.77
CA SER A 71 -33.06 12.78 -6.94
C SER A 71 -34.23 13.39 -7.74
N ASP A 72 -34.09 14.64 -8.19
CA ASP A 72 -35.14 15.39 -8.88
C ASP A 72 -34.63 16.06 -10.17
N GLU A 73 -35.32 15.78 -11.28
CA GLU A 73 -35.01 16.35 -12.59
C GLU A 73 -35.60 17.76 -12.76
N HIS A 74 -36.63 18.13 -12.00
CA HIS A 74 -37.35 19.40 -12.13
C HIS A 74 -36.79 20.54 -11.28
N LEU A 75 -35.92 20.23 -10.31
CA LEU A 75 -35.29 21.22 -9.41
C LEU A 75 -34.61 22.40 -10.14
N PRO A 76 -33.83 22.19 -11.22
CA PRO A 76 -33.13 23.28 -11.91
C PRO A 76 -34.06 24.26 -12.63
N GLN A 77 -35.30 23.86 -12.91
CA GLN A 77 -36.30 24.70 -13.56
C GLN A 77 -37.08 25.52 -12.53
N LYS A 78 -37.26 24.98 -11.32
CA LYS A 78 -38.08 25.59 -10.26
C LYS A 78 -37.31 26.60 -9.40
N PHE A 79 -36.04 26.33 -9.12
CA PHE A 79 -35.16 27.23 -8.39
C PHE A 79 -34.04 27.69 -9.31
N ALA A 80 -33.58 28.92 -9.15
CA ALA A 80 -32.48 29.44 -9.95
C ALA A 80 -31.33 28.42 -9.99
N SER A 81 -30.85 28.13 -11.20
CA SER A 81 -29.84 27.12 -11.51
C SER A 81 -28.57 27.05 -10.63
N PRO A 82 -28.08 28.08 -9.90
CA PRO A 82 -26.85 27.92 -9.14
C PRO A 82 -26.90 26.89 -8.01
N ILE A 83 -28.03 26.72 -7.28
CA ILE A 83 -28.05 25.94 -6.03
C ILE A 83 -27.56 24.49 -6.25
N ARG A 84 -28.21 23.75 -7.15
CA ARG A 84 -27.82 22.36 -7.46
C ARG A 84 -26.36 22.26 -7.92
N SER A 85 -25.91 23.20 -8.75
CA SER A 85 -24.53 23.19 -9.24
C SER A 85 -23.53 23.44 -8.10
N THR A 86 -23.82 24.40 -7.21
CA THR A 86 -22.98 24.77 -6.08
C THR A 86 -22.88 23.62 -5.08
N GLU A 87 -23.99 22.97 -4.75
CA GLU A 87 -24.02 21.80 -3.84
C GLU A 87 -23.27 20.61 -4.44
N HIS A 88 -23.43 20.34 -5.73
CA HIS A 88 -22.69 19.28 -6.41
C HIS A 88 -21.17 19.56 -6.43
N PHE A 89 -20.77 20.81 -6.71
CA PHE A 89 -19.36 21.19 -6.61
C PHE A 89 -18.83 21.10 -5.19
N ALA A 90 -19.61 21.51 -4.19
CA ALA A 90 -19.26 21.38 -2.78
C ALA A 90 -19.01 19.90 -2.41
N ALA A 91 -19.87 18.98 -2.85
CA ALA A 91 -19.72 17.55 -2.64
C ALA A 91 -18.43 17.02 -3.27
N LEU A 92 -18.17 17.34 -4.55
CA LEU A 92 -16.95 16.93 -5.23
C LEU A 92 -15.68 17.47 -4.55
N TRP A 93 -15.67 18.75 -4.18
CA TRP A 93 -14.52 19.36 -3.50
C TRP A 93 -14.33 18.85 -2.07
N SER A 94 -15.39 18.45 -1.37
CA SER A 94 -15.27 17.84 -0.04
C SER A 94 -14.48 16.51 -0.08
N ILE A 95 -14.67 15.70 -1.12
CA ILE A 95 -13.88 14.47 -1.35
C ILE A 95 -12.42 14.84 -1.59
N VAL A 96 -12.17 15.82 -2.46
CA VAL A 96 -10.81 16.27 -2.77
C VAL A 96 -10.10 16.77 -1.51
N LEU A 97 -10.77 17.59 -0.68
CA LEU A 97 -10.24 18.08 0.60
C LEU A 97 -9.91 16.95 1.56
N PHE A 98 -10.80 15.96 1.69
CA PHE A 98 -10.60 14.81 2.56
C PHE A 98 -9.40 13.99 2.12
N CYS A 99 -9.34 13.63 0.83
CA CYS A 99 -8.23 12.86 0.26
C CYS A 99 -6.91 13.63 0.35
N TRP A 100 -6.92 14.93 0.06
CA TRP A 100 -5.73 15.78 0.14
C TRP A 100 -5.21 15.89 1.57
N ASN A 101 -6.08 16.21 2.54
CA ASN A 101 -5.68 16.33 3.93
C ASN A 101 -5.13 14.99 4.46
N ALA A 102 -5.77 13.87 4.13
CA ALA A 102 -5.27 12.54 4.50
C ALA A 102 -3.92 12.20 3.84
N ALA A 103 -3.74 12.54 2.56
CA ALA A 103 -2.50 12.28 1.82
C ALA A 103 -1.32 13.08 2.37
N ILE A 104 -1.56 14.32 2.80
CA ILE A 104 -0.49 15.22 3.25
C ILE A 104 -0.21 15.15 4.75
N LEU A 105 -1.15 14.64 5.56
CA LEU A 105 -1.01 14.54 7.01
C LEU A 105 0.26 13.77 7.43
N VAL A 106 0.53 12.63 6.80
CA VAL A 106 1.70 11.80 7.12
C VAL A 106 3.00 12.42 6.60
N PRO A 107 3.11 12.86 5.32
CA PRO A 107 4.31 13.55 4.84
C PRO A 107 4.64 14.84 5.60
N CYS A 108 3.65 15.61 6.04
CA CYS A 108 3.88 16.82 6.85
C CYS A 108 4.54 16.50 8.20
N LEU A 109 4.22 15.34 8.80
CA LEU A 109 4.81 14.91 10.07
C LEU A 109 6.29 14.52 9.95
N PHE A 110 6.71 13.96 8.82
CA PHE A 110 7.99 13.26 8.74
C PHE A 110 8.94 13.70 7.61
N THR A 111 8.44 14.28 6.53
CA THR A 111 9.19 14.29 5.26
C THR A 111 9.29 15.65 4.59
N ILE A 112 8.28 16.50 4.72
CA ILE A 112 8.25 17.78 3.99
C ILE A 112 8.92 18.86 4.84
N LEU A 113 10.22 19.04 4.63
CA LEU A 113 10.96 20.14 5.23
C LEU A 113 10.82 21.41 4.38
N PRO A 114 10.64 22.59 4.99
CA PRO A 114 10.88 23.86 4.30
C PRO A 114 12.30 23.85 3.73
N PRO A 115 12.50 24.25 2.47
CA PRO A 115 11.62 25.01 1.57
C PRO A 115 10.71 24.16 0.66
N PHE A 116 10.76 22.84 0.76
CA PHE A 116 10.04 21.92 -0.13
C PHE A 116 8.54 21.83 0.16
N ASN A 117 8.06 22.55 1.18
CA ASN A 117 6.64 22.71 1.48
C ASN A 117 5.92 23.67 0.52
N LEU A 118 6.63 24.41 -0.36
CA LEU A 118 6.01 25.37 -1.28
C LEU A 118 4.86 24.79 -2.13
N PRO A 119 4.99 23.60 -2.77
CA PRO A 119 3.87 23.03 -3.52
C PRO A 119 2.65 22.72 -2.64
N VAL A 120 2.88 22.35 -1.38
CA VAL A 120 1.82 22.10 -0.41
C VAL A 120 1.10 23.40 -0.07
N ALA A 121 1.86 24.45 0.24
CA ALA A 121 1.32 25.78 0.55
C ALA A 121 0.47 26.34 -0.61
N VAL A 122 0.94 26.18 -1.85
CA VAL A 122 0.20 26.59 -3.05
C VAL A 122 -1.10 25.80 -3.18
N MET A 123 -1.05 24.48 -3.06
CA MET A 123 -2.24 23.64 -3.16
C MET A 123 -3.26 23.92 -2.06
N ASP A 124 -2.82 24.10 -0.81
CA ASP A 124 -3.69 24.46 0.31
C ASP A 124 -4.35 25.82 0.09
N THR A 125 -3.61 26.80 -0.44
CA THR A 125 -4.15 28.13 -0.78
C THR A 125 -5.22 28.01 -1.88
N LEU A 126 -4.97 27.20 -2.91
CA LEU A 126 -5.92 26.98 -4.00
C LEU A 126 -7.19 26.27 -3.50
N LEU A 127 -7.04 25.24 -2.66
CA LEU A 127 -8.15 24.54 -2.04
C LEU A 127 -8.99 25.49 -1.17
N ALA A 128 -8.35 26.28 -0.32
CA ALA A 128 -9.01 27.30 0.50
C ALA A 128 -9.81 28.28 -0.36
N ALA A 129 -9.21 28.80 -1.43
CA ALA A 129 -9.85 29.75 -2.33
C ALA A 129 -11.04 29.15 -3.09
N CYS A 130 -10.92 27.90 -3.57
CA CYS A 130 -12.01 27.19 -4.23
C CYS A 130 -13.20 26.98 -3.28
N VAL A 131 -12.95 26.51 -2.06
CA VAL A 131 -14.02 26.28 -1.07
C VAL A 131 -14.62 27.60 -0.60
N ALA A 132 -13.80 28.65 -0.39
CA ALA A 132 -14.30 29.99 -0.06
C ALA A 132 -15.24 30.54 -1.13
N LYS A 133 -14.92 30.32 -2.42
CA LYS A 133 -15.79 30.70 -3.53
C LYS A 133 -17.14 29.96 -3.49
N ILE A 134 -17.11 28.66 -3.18
CA ILE A 134 -18.33 27.84 -3.03
C ILE A 134 -19.17 28.35 -1.86
N LEU A 135 -18.56 28.59 -0.69
CA LEU A 135 -19.27 29.10 0.49
C LEU A 135 -19.86 30.49 0.27
N ASN A 136 -19.19 31.35 -0.50
CA ASN A 136 -19.72 32.65 -0.89
C ASN A 136 -20.93 32.53 -1.82
N GLN A 137 -21.00 31.49 -2.65
CA GLN A 137 -22.21 31.19 -3.43
C GLN A 137 -23.32 30.61 -2.55
N GLN A 138 -22.97 29.74 -1.59
CA GLN A 138 -23.90 29.17 -0.62
C GLN A 138 -24.51 30.24 0.30
N GLU A 139 -23.75 31.28 0.68
CA GLU A 139 -24.22 32.39 1.53
C GLU A 139 -25.42 33.15 0.93
N ALA A 140 -25.61 33.09 -0.40
CA ALA A 140 -26.74 33.73 -1.06
C ALA A 140 -28.10 33.11 -0.69
N TYR A 141 -28.14 31.84 -0.28
CA TYR A 141 -29.38 31.12 0.04
C TYR A 141 -29.36 30.44 1.43
N ILE A 142 -28.19 30.16 2.00
CA ILE A 142 -28.08 29.56 3.34
C ILE A 142 -28.05 30.66 4.40
N PRO A 143 -28.93 30.62 5.42
CA PRO A 143 -28.82 31.55 6.53
C PRO A 143 -27.54 31.26 7.35
N PRO A 144 -26.73 32.29 7.67
CA PRO A 144 -25.46 32.11 8.40
C PRO A 144 -25.64 31.64 9.85
N TYR A 145 -26.85 31.76 10.40
CA TYR A 145 -27.15 31.41 11.79
C TYR A 145 -28.40 30.53 11.89
N GLU A 146 -28.33 29.49 12.73
CA GLU A 146 -29.42 28.52 12.94
C GLU A 146 -30.73 29.18 13.39
N PHE A 147 -30.68 30.23 14.21
CA PHE A 147 -31.89 30.89 14.71
C PHE A 147 -32.72 31.56 13.60
N ARG A 148 -32.10 31.86 12.46
CA ARG A 148 -32.80 32.44 11.31
C ARG A 148 -33.61 31.40 10.51
N CYS A 149 -33.54 30.12 10.89
CA CYS A 149 -34.37 29.06 10.31
C CYS A 149 -35.81 29.04 10.83
N HIS A 150 -36.14 29.79 11.90
CA HIS A 150 -37.51 29.82 12.43
C HIS A 150 -38.52 30.60 11.56
N ASP A 151 -38.05 31.48 10.67
CA ASP A 151 -38.90 32.30 9.78
C ASP A 151 -38.52 32.09 8.32
N LEU A 152 -38.64 30.85 7.85
CA LEU A 152 -38.31 30.47 6.46
C LEU A 152 -39.30 31.09 5.47
N ARG A 153 -40.59 31.19 5.83
CA ARG A 153 -41.65 31.64 4.92
C ARG A 153 -41.49 33.10 4.47
N GLY A 154 -40.89 33.95 5.30
CA GLY A 154 -40.59 35.34 4.93
C GLY A 154 -39.38 35.49 4.01
N ARG A 155 -38.49 34.50 3.97
CA ARG A 155 -37.17 34.61 3.33
C ARG A 155 -37.01 33.75 2.09
N ASP A 156 -37.62 32.58 2.09
CA ASP A 156 -37.54 31.56 1.04
C ASP A 156 -38.71 31.70 0.05
N GLN A 157 -39.08 32.93 -0.32
CA GLN A 157 -40.11 33.16 -1.31
C GLN A 157 -39.55 32.89 -2.70
N PRO A 158 -39.98 31.82 -3.41
CA PRO A 158 -39.53 31.60 -4.76
C PRO A 158 -40.09 32.68 -5.69
N TRP A 159 -39.43 32.86 -6.83
CA TRP A 159 -39.83 33.84 -7.84
C TRP A 159 -41.22 33.56 -8.42
N SER A 160 -41.78 32.35 -8.26
CA SER A 160 -43.03 31.89 -8.86
C SER A 160 -44.14 31.47 -7.89
N GLY A 161 -44.14 31.91 -6.62
CA GLY A 161 -45.26 31.66 -5.70
C GLY A 161 -45.46 30.21 -5.23
N ASP A 162 -44.51 29.32 -5.53
CA ASP A 162 -44.45 27.95 -5.04
C ASP A 162 -43.89 27.84 -3.59
N ASN A 163 -43.75 26.61 -3.07
CA ASN A 163 -43.00 26.31 -1.84
C ASN A 163 -41.52 26.73 -1.98
N GLY A 164 -40.93 27.27 -0.92
CA GLY A 164 -39.50 27.63 -0.86
C GLY A 164 -38.55 26.44 -1.00
N TYR A 165 -37.27 26.71 -1.23
CA TYR A 165 -36.22 25.70 -1.39
C TYR A 165 -36.15 24.72 -0.21
N PHE A 166 -36.16 25.22 1.03
CA PHE A 166 -36.01 24.37 2.22
C PHE A 166 -37.25 23.51 2.46
N MET A 167 -38.45 24.05 2.21
CA MET A 167 -39.70 23.29 2.28
C MET A 167 -39.71 22.18 1.23
N TYR A 168 -39.31 22.49 0.00
CA TYR A 168 -39.20 21.51 -1.08
C TYR A 168 -38.20 20.39 -0.77
N ALA A 169 -37.02 20.76 -0.30
CA ALA A 169 -35.98 19.80 0.05
C ALA A 169 -36.40 18.90 1.22
N ALA A 170 -37.12 19.44 2.22
CA ALA A 170 -37.65 18.68 3.36
C ALA A 170 -38.76 17.70 2.96
N GLU A 171 -39.69 18.12 2.09
CA GLU A 171 -40.69 17.23 1.48
C GLU A 171 -40.01 16.04 0.78
N ARG A 172 -38.92 16.29 0.06
CA ARG A 172 -38.20 15.25 -0.68
C ARG A 172 -37.38 14.32 0.20
N ALA A 173 -36.82 14.84 1.29
CA ALA A 173 -36.18 14.05 2.33
C ALA A 173 -37.17 13.12 3.08
N GLY A 174 -38.47 13.23 2.82
CA GLY A 174 -39.52 12.40 3.42
C GLY A 174 -40.01 12.92 4.76
N SER A 175 -39.63 14.15 5.14
CA SER A 175 -40.10 14.80 6.36
C SER A 175 -40.58 16.24 6.08
N PRO A 176 -41.79 16.41 5.53
CA PRO A 176 -42.31 17.72 5.11
C PRO A 176 -42.52 18.69 6.29
N ASN A 177 -42.68 18.18 7.52
CA ASN A 177 -42.84 19.02 8.71
C ASN A 177 -41.50 19.51 9.30
N ASP A 178 -40.37 19.10 8.71
CA ASP A 178 -39.02 19.34 9.23
C ASP A 178 -38.25 20.38 8.40
N GLU A 179 -38.93 21.33 7.75
CA GLU A 179 -38.30 22.41 6.97
C GLU A 179 -37.27 23.21 7.80
N GLU A 180 -37.62 23.50 9.06
CA GLU A 180 -36.72 24.18 10.01
C GLU A 180 -35.51 23.30 10.34
N HIS A 181 -35.71 21.99 10.51
CA HIS A 181 -34.62 21.07 10.81
C HIS A 181 -33.66 20.95 9.63
N PHE A 182 -34.19 20.83 8.40
CA PHE A 182 -33.39 20.79 7.19
C PHE A 182 -32.58 22.09 7.01
N CYS A 183 -33.19 23.26 7.23
CA CYS A 183 -32.48 24.53 7.25
C CYS A 183 -31.33 24.56 8.28
N LYS A 184 -31.55 24.05 9.50
CA LYS A 184 -30.50 23.96 10.53
C LYS A 184 -29.36 23.04 10.11
N LEU A 185 -29.65 21.92 9.46
CA LEU A 185 -28.61 21.02 8.93
C LEU A 185 -27.75 21.69 7.86
N VAL A 186 -28.39 22.37 6.91
CA VAL A 186 -27.70 23.14 5.85
C VAL A 186 -26.89 24.31 6.43
N SER A 187 -27.42 25.01 7.44
CA SER A 187 -26.67 26.07 8.14
C SER A 187 -25.44 25.52 8.88
N ARG A 188 -25.54 24.35 9.52
CA ARG A 188 -24.39 23.68 10.16
C ARG A 188 -23.34 23.25 9.15
N GLU A 189 -23.75 22.69 8.02
CA GLU A 189 -22.84 22.36 6.93
C GLU A 189 -22.04 23.59 6.51
N TRP A 190 -22.71 24.70 6.24
CA TRP A 190 -22.05 25.95 5.87
C TRP A 190 -21.05 26.42 6.95
N GLN A 191 -21.41 26.32 8.23
CA GLN A 191 -20.50 26.64 9.34
C GLN A 191 -19.26 25.74 9.37
N TYR A 192 -19.41 24.43 9.11
CA TYR A 192 -18.25 23.54 8.96
C TYR A 192 -17.40 23.93 7.77
N GLY A 193 -18.01 24.29 6.64
CA GLY A 193 -17.30 24.82 5.47
C GLY A 193 -16.48 26.06 5.80
N VAL A 194 -17.07 27.04 6.50
CA VAL A 194 -16.37 28.25 6.96
C VAL A 194 -15.19 27.89 7.86
N ALA A 195 -15.38 26.97 8.81
CA ALA A 195 -14.30 26.51 9.67
C ALA A 195 -13.15 25.87 8.86
N ILE A 196 -13.47 25.02 7.88
CA ILE A 196 -12.48 24.41 6.98
C ILE A 196 -11.66 25.49 6.27
N VAL A 197 -12.32 26.49 5.70
CA VAL A 197 -11.64 27.58 4.98
C VAL A 197 -10.72 28.39 5.90
N VAL A 198 -11.18 28.74 7.10
CA VAL A 198 -10.35 29.44 8.09
C VAL A 198 -9.11 28.63 8.47
N PHE A 199 -9.27 27.34 8.76
CA PHE A 199 -8.13 26.48 9.09
C PHE A 199 -7.16 26.30 7.92
N TYR A 200 -7.66 26.12 6.69
CA TYR A 200 -6.80 26.00 5.51
C TYR A 200 -6.03 27.29 5.21
N PHE A 201 -6.65 28.47 5.32
CA PHE A 201 -5.91 29.73 5.17
C PHE A 201 -4.87 29.92 6.27
N LEU A 202 -5.17 29.52 7.51
CA LEU A 202 -4.21 29.55 8.61
C LEU A 202 -3.02 28.62 8.36
N ILE A 203 -3.28 27.39 7.91
CA ILE A 203 -2.24 26.42 7.53
C ILE A 203 -1.38 26.98 6.39
N ALA A 204 -2.01 27.44 5.31
CA ALA A 204 -1.30 28.02 4.17
C ALA A 204 -0.44 29.21 4.60
N PHE A 205 -0.95 30.09 5.48
CA PHE A 205 -0.19 31.22 6.03
C PHE A 205 1.08 30.76 6.75
N PHE A 206 0.98 29.77 7.65
CA PHE A 206 2.16 29.24 8.34
C PHE A 206 3.13 28.55 7.40
N GLU A 207 2.65 27.83 6.38
CA GLU A 207 3.50 27.18 5.38
C GLU A 207 4.24 28.20 4.51
N TRP A 208 3.57 29.27 4.08
CA TRP A 208 4.18 30.40 3.37
C TRP A 208 5.21 31.12 4.24
N LEU A 209 4.90 31.37 5.51
CA LEU A 209 5.83 31.99 6.45
C LEU A 209 7.08 31.14 6.67
N ALA A 210 6.91 29.83 6.87
CA ALA A 210 8.01 28.87 6.98
C ALA A 210 8.88 28.86 5.71
N PHE A 211 8.26 28.89 4.52
CA PHE A 211 8.96 28.99 3.25
C PHE A 211 9.78 30.29 3.16
N LEU A 212 9.18 31.45 3.46
CA LEU A 212 9.84 32.76 3.35
C LEU A 212 11.03 32.89 4.31
N ILE A 213 10.89 32.42 5.56
CA ILE A 213 11.98 32.42 6.55
C ILE A 213 13.13 31.52 6.08
N MET A 214 12.82 30.37 5.48
CA MET A 214 13.82 29.40 5.04
C MET A 214 14.37 29.67 3.63
N ALA A 215 13.74 30.54 2.85
CA ALA A 215 14.16 30.88 1.49
C ALA A 215 15.56 31.51 1.45
N SER A 216 15.95 32.29 2.46
CA SER A 216 17.32 32.82 2.55
C SER A 216 18.36 31.71 2.75
N SER A 217 17.99 30.63 3.42
CA SER A 217 18.85 29.46 3.68
C SER A 217 18.82 28.43 2.55
N PHE A 218 17.97 28.62 1.53
CA PHE A 218 17.75 27.70 0.41
C PHE A 218 19.05 27.30 -0.28
N ARG A 219 19.94 28.28 -0.55
CA ARG A 219 21.20 28.05 -1.24
C ARG A 219 22.10 27.03 -0.53
N TYR A 220 22.11 27.04 0.81
CA TYR A 220 22.94 26.15 1.60
C TYR A 220 22.33 24.75 1.78
N LEU A 221 20.99 24.66 1.78
CA LEU A 221 20.26 23.42 1.98
C LEU A 221 20.18 22.56 0.71
N VAL A 222 20.02 23.20 -0.46
CA VAL A 222 19.74 22.49 -1.73
C VAL A 222 20.92 21.70 -2.25
N GLU A 223 22.14 22.18 -2.07
CA GLU A 223 23.33 21.54 -2.64
C GLU A 223 23.57 20.11 -2.11
N PRO A 224 23.57 19.85 -0.78
CA PRO A 224 23.60 18.49 -0.26
C PRO A 224 22.28 17.73 -0.50
N GLN A 225 21.14 18.43 -0.47
CA GLN A 225 19.85 17.78 -0.63
C GLN A 225 19.51 17.40 -2.07
N ARG A 226 20.14 17.95 -3.11
CA ARG A 226 19.82 17.62 -4.51
C ARG A 226 19.90 16.12 -4.79
N ARG A 227 20.91 15.44 -4.22
CA ARG A 227 21.02 13.97 -4.30
C ARG A 227 19.90 13.26 -3.53
N ASN A 228 19.57 13.76 -2.34
CA ASN A 228 18.49 13.21 -1.53
C ASN A 228 17.12 13.44 -2.17
N LEU A 229 16.88 14.59 -2.80
CA LEU A 229 15.66 14.93 -3.54
C LEU A 229 15.44 13.98 -4.71
N VAL A 230 16.48 13.68 -5.49
CA VAL A 230 16.38 12.70 -6.57
C VAL A 230 16.02 11.32 -6.01
N ASN A 231 16.61 10.94 -4.87
CA ASN A 231 16.27 9.67 -4.20
C ASN A 231 14.85 9.68 -3.63
N VAL A 232 14.41 10.76 -2.99
CA VAL A 232 13.06 10.92 -2.45
C VAL A 232 12.04 10.93 -3.58
N PHE A 233 12.29 11.65 -4.67
CA PHE A 233 11.45 11.63 -5.86
C PHE A 233 11.36 10.23 -6.46
N LYS A 234 12.49 9.52 -6.55
CA LYS A 234 12.51 8.11 -6.97
C LYS A 234 11.68 7.23 -6.03
N SER A 235 11.77 7.45 -4.72
CA SER A 235 10.93 6.76 -3.72
C SER A 235 9.45 7.09 -3.86
N VAL A 236 9.09 8.35 -4.10
CA VAL A 236 7.70 8.78 -4.34
C VAL A 236 7.17 8.16 -5.63
N CYS A 237 7.96 8.11 -6.70
CA CYS A 237 7.63 7.41 -7.93
C CYS A 237 7.51 5.88 -7.76
N LEU A 238 8.11 5.31 -6.70
CA LEU A 238 7.93 3.90 -6.35
C LEU A 238 6.63 3.66 -5.56
N ILE A 239 6.00 4.67 -4.95
CA ILE A 239 4.75 4.53 -4.19
C ILE A 239 3.63 3.92 -5.04
N PRO A 240 3.35 4.38 -6.29
CA PRO A 240 2.35 3.75 -7.14
C PRO A 240 2.66 2.27 -7.43
N SER A 241 3.92 1.95 -7.69
CA SER A 241 4.36 0.56 -7.90
C SER A 241 4.13 -0.28 -6.65
N LEU A 242 4.46 0.27 -5.48
CA LEU A 242 4.32 -0.40 -4.19
C LEU A 242 2.84 -0.61 -3.85
N ALA A 243 2.00 0.39 -4.09
CA ALA A 243 0.55 0.29 -3.98
C ALA A 243 -0.02 -0.80 -4.90
N VAL A 244 0.39 -0.86 -6.17
CA VAL A 244 0.00 -1.93 -7.10
C VAL A 244 0.44 -3.30 -6.59
N THR A 245 1.66 -3.43 -6.03
CA THR A 245 2.11 -4.69 -5.45
C THR A 245 1.33 -5.08 -4.19
N ILE A 246 0.97 -4.13 -3.33
CA ILE A 246 0.14 -4.38 -2.15
C ILE A 246 -1.26 -4.79 -2.58
N ILE A 247 -1.89 -4.08 -3.53
CA ILE A 247 -3.22 -4.42 -4.05
C ILE A 247 -3.20 -5.81 -4.68
N LYS A 248 -2.19 -6.13 -5.51
CA LYS A 248 -2.02 -7.48 -6.06
C LYS A 248 -1.84 -8.52 -4.96
N GLY A 249 -1.04 -8.22 -3.93
CA GLY A 249 -0.81 -9.08 -2.78
C GLY A 249 -2.12 -9.36 -2.02
N ILE A 250 -2.85 -8.31 -1.64
CA ILE A 250 -4.14 -8.42 -0.96
C ILE A 250 -5.12 -9.22 -1.82
N LEU A 251 -5.30 -8.89 -3.10
CA LEU A 251 -6.22 -9.62 -3.97
C LEU A 251 -5.83 -11.11 -4.12
N TYR A 252 -4.54 -11.39 -4.30
CA TYR A 252 -4.04 -12.76 -4.45
C TYR A 252 -4.15 -13.56 -3.15
N ASP A 253 -3.72 -12.99 -2.02
CA ASP A 253 -3.74 -13.65 -0.72
C ASP A 253 -5.16 -13.78 -0.18
N THR A 254 -6.01 -12.77 -0.37
CA THR A 254 -7.43 -12.85 0.00
C THR A 254 -8.12 -13.95 -0.81
N HIS A 255 -7.86 -14.04 -2.13
CA HIS A 255 -8.42 -15.11 -2.95
C HIS A 255 -7.91 -16.50 -2.50
N LYS A 256 -6.62 -16.61 -2.20
CA LYS A 256 -6.01 -17.85 -1.66
C LYS A 256 -6.58 -18.22 -0.30
N TRP A 257 -6.82 -17.25 0.57
CA TRP A 257 -7.42 -17.44 1.88
C TRP A 257 -8.86 -17.93 1.72
N ILE A 258 -9.72 -17.20 1.00
CA ILE A 258 -11.10 -17.59 0.69
C ILE A 258 -11.16 -19.01 0.09
N TYR A 259 -10.31 -19.30 -0.89
CA TYR A 259 -10.26 -20.63 -1.50
C TYR A 259 -9.85 -21.71 -0.49
N ARG A 260 -8.96 -21.40 0.46
CA ARG A 260 -8.49 -22.35 1.49
C ARG A 260 -9.54 -22.57 2.59
N THR A 261 -10.18 -21.52 3.11
CA THR A 261 -11.13 -21.62 4.24
C THR A 261 -12.56 -21.89 3.79
N TRP A 262 -13.07 -21.23 2.74
CA TRP A 262 -14.51 -21.22 2.43
C TRP A 262 -14.92 -22.22 1.34
N CYS A 263 -13.99 -22.71 0.51
CA CYS A 263 -14.36 -23.55 -0.62
C CYS A 263 -14.50 -25.04 -0.21
N PRO A 264 -15.61 -25.74 -0.56
CA PRO A 264 -15.79 -27.15 -0.24
C PRO A 264 -14.76 -28.03 -0.95
N THR A 265 -14.42 -29.17 -0.33
CA THR A 265 -13.36 -30.09 -0.81
C THR A 265 -13.59 -30.59 -2.24
N ALA A 266 -14.84 -30.72 -2.68
CA ALA A 266 -15.19 -31.10 -4.05
C ALA A 266 -14.75 -30.06 -5.09
N ALA A 267 -15.04 -28.77 -4.83
CA ALA A 267 -14.59 -27.67 -5.69
C ALA A 267 -13.07 -27.54 -5.69
N LYS A 268 -12.43 -27.72 -4.52
CA LYS A 268 -10.96 -27.71 -4.39
C LYS A 268 -10.28 -28.77 -5.26
N ARG A 269 -10.87 -29.97 -5.38
CA ARG A 269 -10.33 -31.04 -6.23
C ARG A 269 -10.36 -30.68 -7.72
N ARG A 270 -11.48 -30.10 -8.20
CA ARG A 270 -11.63 -29.68 -9.60
C ARG A 270 -10.64 -28.58 -9.98
N VAL A 271 -10.49 -27.56 -9.13
CA VAL A 271 -9.54 -26.46 -9.37
C VAL A 271 -8.08 -26.95 -9.32
N ARG A 272 -7.72 -27.89 -8.42
CA ARG A 272 -6.38 -28.52 -8.44
C ARG A 272 -6.14 -29.33 -9.71
N ALA A 273 -7.14 -30.06 -10.20
CA ALA A 273 -7.03 -30.81 -11.45
C ALA A 273 -6.85 -29.85 -12.65
N GLY A 274 -7.66 -28.79 -12.72
CA GLY A 274 -7.54 -27.75 -13.74
C GLY A 274 -6.18 -27.05 -13.71
N ARG A 275 -5.67 -26.69 -12.53
CA ARG A 275 -4.33 -26.08 -12.40
C ARG A 275 -3.22 -27.02 -12.83
N ARG A 276 -3.31 -28.32 -12.50
CA ARG A 276 -2.34 -29.33 -12.99
C ARG A 276 -2.39 -29.45 -14.50
N LEU A 277 -3.59 -29.40 -15.10
CA LEU A 277 -3.76 -29.46 -16.55
C LEU A 277 -3.21 -28.20 -17.24
N ALA A 278 -3.52 -27.01 -16.71
CA ALA A 278 -3.03 -25.73 -17.23
C ALA A 278 -1.50 -25.59 -17.11
N VAL A 279 -0.92 -26.03 -15.99
CA VAL A 279 0.54 -26.04 -15.80
C VAL A 279 1.21 -27.05 -16.75
N LYS A 280 0.61 -28.24 -16.95
CA LYS A 280 1.08 -29.20 -17.94
C LYS A 280 1.00 -28.65 -19.38
N ALA A 281 -0.09 -27.97 -19.71
CA ALA A 281 -0.27 -27.34 -21.03
C ALA A 281 0.68 -26.15 -21.26
N GLY A 282 0.82 -25.27 -20.26
CA GLY A 282 1.62 -24.06 -20.37
C GLY A 282 3.13 -24.29 -20.35
N MET A 283 3.61 -25.36 -19.71
CA MET A 283 5.04 -25.71 -19.78
C MET A 283 5.43 -26.35 -21.11
N ALA A 284 4.48 -26.64 -22.01
CA ALA A 284 4.72 -27.32 -23.30
C ALA A 284 5.64 -28.55 -23.17
N VAL A 285 5.68 -29.17 -21.98
CA VAL A 285 6.38 -30.44 -21.75
C VAL A 285 5.45 -31.47 -22.35
N GLU A 286 5.56 -31.61 -23.68
CA GLU A 286 4.99 -32.72 -24.38
C GLU A 286 5.36 -33.99 -23.62
N GLN A 287 4.31 -34.77 -23.34
CA GLN A 287 4.29 -36.03 -22.64
C GLN A 287 5.08 -37.12 -23.39
N LYS A 288 6.34 -36.85 -23.75
CA LYS A 288 7.24 -37.82 -24.37
C LYS A 288 7.37 -39.05 -23.47
N THR A 289 7.36 -38.84 -22.15
CA THR A 289 7.35 -39.91 -21.14
C THR A 289 6.03 -40.67 -21.05
N GLU A 290 4.85 -40.06 -21.19
CA GLU A 290 3.59 -40.82 -21.18
C GLU A 290 3.33 -41.55 -22.51
N ALA A 291 3.79 -40.99 -23.64
CA ALA A 291 3.81 -41.68 -24.92
C ALA A 291 4.80 -42.84 -24.93
N GLU A 292 6.01 -42.63 -24.40
CA GLU A 292 7.01 -43.69 -24.22
C GLU A 292 6.54 -44.75 -23.22
N LEU A 293 5.92 -44.39 -22.08
CA LEU A 293 5.35 -45.36 -21.13
C LEU A 293 4.19 -46.16 -21.73
N ARG A 294 3.33 -45.56 -22.57
CA ARG A 294 2.30 -46.30 -23.29
C ARG A 294 2.91 -47.24 -24.34
N ALA A 295 3.93 -46.79 -25.06
CA ALA A 295 4.69 -47.63 -26.00
C ALA A 295 5.49 -48.74 -25.31
N TRP A 296 5.97 -48.51 -24.09
CA TRP A 296 6.69 -49.48 -23.26
C TRP A 296 5.71 -50.49 -22.66
N ALA A 297 4.55 -50.07 -22.18
CA ALA A 297 3.51 -50.96 -21.65
C ALA A 297 2.91 -51.86 -22.75
N SER A 298 2.82 -51.37 -23.99
CA SER A 298 2.43 -52.21 -25.12
C SER A 298 3.52 -53.22 -25.52
N ARG A 299 4.81 -52.88 -25.34
CA ARG A 299 5.94 -53.80 -25.63
C ARG A 299 6.22 -54.79 -24.50
N SER A 300 6.02 -54.43 -23.24
CA SER A 300 6.32 -55.29 -22.09
C SER A 300 5.32 -56.43 -21.92
N ARG A 301 4.08 -56.28 -22.40
CA ARG A 301 3.09 -57.38 -22.42
C ARG A 301 3.41 -58.49 -23.43
N GLN A 302 4.36 -58.31 -24.34
CA GLN A 302 4.69 -59.29 -25.39
C GLN A 302 6.01 -60.04 -25.16
N ARG A 303 6.72 -59.86 -24.04
CA ARG A 303 8.02 -60.52 -23.79
C ARG A 303 8.21 -61.20 -22.43
N TYR A 304 7.12 -61.51 -21.73
CA TYR A 304 7.15 -62.43 -20.58
C TYR A 304 5.95 -63.38 -20.62
N ILE A 305 5.76 -64.01 -21.77
CA ILE A 305 5.15 -65.34 -21.83
C ILE A 305 6.30 -66.24 -22.27
N ASP A 306 7.05 -66.73 -21.29
CA ASP A 306 7.77 -67.99 -21.40
C ASP A 306 7.88 -68.56 -19.99
N THR A 307 7.01 -69.55 -19.78
CA THR A 307 7.10 -70.67 -18.83
C THR A 307 7.37 -70.32 -17.36
N GLU A 308 6.34 -70.53 -16.54
CA GLU A 308 6.50 -70.78 -15.10
C GLU A 308 7.59 -71.85 -14.86
N PRO A 309 8.71 -71.54 -14.19
CA PRO A 309 9.53 -72.59 -13.62
C PRO A 309 8.73 -73.23 -12.50
N LYS A 310 8.49 -74.53 -12.62
CA LYS A 310 7.68 -75.35 -11.72
C LYS A 310 8.26 -75.55 -10.32
N ASP A 311 9.40 -74.94 -10.02
CA ASP A 311 10.09 -75.00 -8.73
C ASP A 311 10.39 -73.60 -8.19
N PRO A 312 10.36 -73.41 -6.86
CA PRO A 312 10.72 -72.14 -6.24
C PRO A 312 12.18 -71.81 -6.59
N VAL A 313 12.38 -70.72 -7.33
CA VAL A 313 13.73 -70.18 -7.60
C VAL A 313 14.43 -70.03 -6.25
N PRO A 314 15.59 -70.70 -6.03
CA PRO A 314 16.24 -70.68 -4.72
C PRO A 314 16.58 -69.23 -4.36
N PRO A 315 16.35 -68.81 -3.10
CA PRO A 315 16.53 -67.43 -2.66
C PRO A 315 17.95 -66.91 -2.93
N LEU A 316 18.93 -67.83 -3.01
CA LEU A 316 20.30 -67.54 -3.36
C LEU A 316 20.48 -67.04 -4.81
N ALA A 317 19.76 -67.58 -5.79
CA ALA A 317 19.87 -67.12 -7.19
C ALA A 317 19.27 -65.71 -7.37
N ARG A 318 18.17 -65.43 -6.64
CA ARG A 318 17.56 -64.09 -6.61
C ARG A 318 18.43 -63.08 -5.85
N PHE A 319 19.18 -63.54 -4.87
CA PHE A 319 20.19 -62.74 -4.15
C PHE A 319 21.40 -62.47 -5.04
N LEU A 320 21.96 -63.48 -5.72
CA LEU A 320 23.13 -63.36 -6.59
C LEU A 320 22.88 -62.44 -7.80
N CYS A 321 21.70 -62.51 -8.44
CA CYS A 321 21.33 -61.57 -9.51
C CYS A 321 21.28 -60.10 -9.04
N ASN A 322 20.87 -59.86 -7.80
CA ASN A 322 20.89 -58.50 -7.24
C ASN A 322 22.29 -58.10 -6.76
N TYR A 323 23.08 -59.05 -6.23
CA TYR A 323 24.40 -58.82 -5.69
C TYR A 323 25.42 -58.51 -6.80
N ASP A 324 25.42 -59.24 -7.92
CA ASP A 324 26.33 -58.97 -9.03
C ASP A 324 26.06 -57.61 -9.69
N ALA A 325 24.78 -57.25 -9.84
CA ALA A 325 24.39 -55.93 -10.33
C ALA A 325 24.82 -54.80 -9.36
N LEU A 326 24.68 -55.03 -8.05
CA LEU A 326 25.13 -54.08 -7.03
C LEU A 326 26.65 -53.98 -6.95
N VAL A 327 27.40 -55.08 -7.06
CA VAL A 327 28.87 -55.09 -7.03
C VAL A 327 29.46 -54.36 -8.24
N LEU A 328 28.88 -54.54 -9.43
CA LEU A 328 29.28 -53.79 -10.63
C LEU A 328 28.99 -52.29 -10.50
N LEU A 329 27.88 -51.91 -9.87
CA LEU A 329 27.53 -50.50 -9.62
C LEU A 329 28.40 -49.86 -8.52
N VAL A 330 28.71 -50.58 -7.46
CA VAL A 330 29.47 -50.06 -6.30
C VAL A 330 30.91 -49.70 -6.65
N GLN A 331 31.51 -50.34 -7.66
CA GLN A 331 32.86 -49.95 -8.13
C GLN A 331 32.93 -48.53 -8.71
N GLN A 332 31.79 -47.98 -9.17
CA GLN A 332 31.73 -46.66 -9.81
C GLN A 332 30.94 -45.62 -9.01
N LEU A 333 30.24 -46.01 -7.94
CA LEU A 333 29.43 -45.10 -7.14
C LEU A 333 30.17 -44.61 -5.89
N HIS A 334 30.10 -43.30 -5.64
CA HIS A 334 30.52 -42.74 -4.36
C HIS A 334 29.61 -43.23 -3.23
N TYR A 335 30.16 -43.32 -2.01
CA TYR A 335 29.42 -43.78 -0.83
C TYR A 335 28.07 -43.07 -0.60
N MET A 336 27.97 -41.78 -0.97
CA MET A 336 26.73 -41.01 -0.85
C MET A 336 25.64 -41.47 -1.84
N ASP A 337 26.02 -41.94 -3.04
CA ASP A 337 25.06 -42.42 -4.02
C ASP A 337 24.50 -43.78 -3.61
N VAL A 338 25.33 -44.63 -2.99
CA VAL A 338 24.90 -45.90 -2.39
C VAL A 338 23.88 -45.66 -1.26
N LEU A 339 24.10 -44.64 -0.44
CA LEU A 339 23.16 -44.21 0.61
C LEU A 339 21.84 -43.69 0.05
N MET A 340 21.88 -42.93 -1.05
CA MET A 340 20.68 -42.44 -1.72
C MET A 340 19.90 -43.57 -2.39
N LEU A 341 20.59 -44.54 -3.00
CA LEU A 341 19.98 -45.73 -3.59
C LEU A 341 19.29 -46.58 -2.52
N ALA A 342 19.93 -46.78 -1.37
CA ALA A 342 19.36 -47.48 -0.22
C ALA A 342 18.12 -46.78 0.37
N ARG A 343 17.96 -45.46 0.18
CA ARG A 343 16.75 -44.74 0.59
C ARG A 343 15.56 -44.96 -0.37
N THR A 344 15.82 -45.29 -1.63
CA THR A 344 14.77 -45.45 -2.64
C THR A 344 14.17 -46.86 -2.69
N CYS A 345 14.89 -47.90 -2.25
CA CYS A 345 14.42 -49.28 -2.32
C CYS A 345 14.72 -50.06 -1.03
N LYS A 346 13.67 -50.60 -0.39
CA LYS A 346 13.76 -51.36 0.87
C LYS A 346 14.65 -52.60 0.74
N SER A 347 14.58 -53.32 -0.38
CA SER A 347 15.40 -54.52 -0.59
C SER A 347 16.89 -54.20 -0.74
N VAL A 348 17.24 -53.07 -1.36
CA VAL A 348 18.62 -52.61 -1.45
C VAL A 348 19.12 -52.14 -0.08
N ARG A 349 18.26 -51.47 0.70
CA ARG A 349 18.58 -51.05 2.07
C ARG A 349 18.99 -52.21 2.96
N ASP A 350 18.22 -53.29 2.95
CA ASP A 350 18.43 -54.44 3.82
C ASP A 350 19.70 -55.23 3.43
N VAL A 351 20.17 -55.12 2.18
CA VAL A 351 21.42 -55.72 1.71
C VAL A 351 22.64 -54.84 2.02
N VAL A 352 22.54 -53.52 1.82
CA VAL A 352 23.66 -52.57 1.99
C VAL A 352 23.90 -52.25 3.47
N LEU A 353 22.83 -52.17 4.27
CA LEU A 353 22.86 -51.87 5.71
C LEU A 353 22.02 -52.92 6.45
N PRO A 354 22.56 -54.13 6.69
CA PRO A 354 21.84 -55.17 7.40
C PRO A 354 21.46 -54.67 8.79
N SER A 355 20.18 -54.79 9.16
CA SER A 355 19.66 -54.31 10.45
C SER A 355 20.39 -54.89 11.67
N HIS A 356 21.04 -56.04 11.53
CA HIS A 356 21.79 -56.71 12.59
C HIS A 356 23.15 -56.05 12.90
N ASP A 357 23.68 -55.24 11.99
CA ASP A 357 25.00 -54.61 12.15
C ASP A 357 24.92 -53.27 12.93
N PHE A 358 23.71 -52.71 13.10
CA PHE A 358 23.47 -51.49 13.86
C PHE A 358 23.64 -51.70 15.37
N ASP A 359 23.13 -52.81 15.92
CA ASP A 359 23.25 -53.14 17.35
C ASP A 359 24.71 -53.38 17.77
N ARG A 360 25.56 -53.83 16.84
CA ARG A 360 26.98 -54.08 17.07
C ARG A 360 27.82 -52.80 17.13
N ARG A 361 27.37 -51.71 16.47
CA ARG A 361 28.07 -50.41 16.42
C ARG A 361 27.64 -49.45 17.53
N LEU A 362 26.52 -49.72 18.20
CA LEU A 362 25.96 -48.92 19.29
C LEU A 362 26.31 -49.45 20.69
N THR A 363 27.29 -50.37 20.82
CA THR A 363 27.86 -50.76 22.11
C THR A 363 28.67 -49.59 22.71
N VAL A 364 27.95 -48.60 23.22
CA VAL A 364 28.50 -47.56 24.10
C VAL A 364 29.04 -48.30 25.33
N PRO A 365 30.34 -48.15 25.68
CA PRO A 365 30.86 -48.72 26.90
C PRO A 365 30.16 -48.06 28.09
N LYS A 366 29.23 -48.80 28.71
CA LYS A 366 28.74 -48.49 30.06
C LYS A 366 29.89 -48.79 31.00
N ASN A 367 30.62 -47.79 31.49
CA ASN A 367 31.35 -47.85 32.76
C ASN A 367 31.82 -46.46 33.22
N ALA A 368 31.84 -46.28 34.54
CA ALA A 368 32.42 -45.19 35.33
C ALA A 368 31.55 -43.94 35.57
N ALA A 369 30.45 -44.12 36.30
CA ALA A 369 29.97 -43.10 37.24
C ALA A 369 29.86 -43.76 38.63
N GLY A 370 30.96 -43.69 39.37
CA GLY A 370 31.06 -44.13 40.75
C GLY A 370 32.41 -43.68 41.29
N TYR A 371 32.46 -42.47 41.85
CA TYR A 371 33.39 -42.07 42.91
C TYR A 371 32.84 -40.79 43.57
N VAL A 372 32.50 -40.95 44.86
CA VAL A 372 32.35 -40.01 45.99
C VAL A 372 31.58 -38.70 45.76
#